data_AF-A0A9W8XE05-F1
#
_entry.id   AF-A0A9W8XE05-F1
#
_cell.length_a   1.000
_cell.length_b   1.000
_cell.length_c   1.000
_cell.angle_alpha   90.00
_cell.angle_beta   90.00
_cell.angle_gamma   90.00
#
_symmetry.space_group_name_H-M   'P 1'
#
loop_
_entity.id
_entity.type
_entity.pdbx_description
1 polymer ?
#
loop_
_entity_poly.entity_id
_entity_poly.type
_entity_poly.pdbx_seq_one_letter_code
_entity_poly.pdbx_strand_id
1 'polypeptide(L)'
;MTSLHSPIWHVIESFYGLFAPDPPPRMRDPSKPMQVICVGLPRSGTESLQKALLTLGYDYTYHGWDMLNESPHRMNSWVALARRKFFKPTAEPITSADFDALLGHAVAVTDAAANCFSAELIAAYPDAKVILNTRQDIDAWHASVMSNIVAVNEDWFKWLLW
;
A
#
# COMPACT_ATOMS: atom_id res chain seq x y z
N MET A 1 -5.41 0.98 23.42
CA MET A 1 -5.24 2.00 22.37
C MET A 1 -6.59 2.62 22.05
N THR A 2 -6.63 3.92 21.74
CA THR A 2 -7.85 4.59 21.24
C THR A 2 -8.21 4.04 19.87
N SER A 3 -9.50 3.86 19.57
CA SER A 3 -9.97 3.41 18.25
C SER A 3 -9.36 4.28 17.15
N LEU A 4 -8.90 3.67 16.05
CA LEU A 4 -8.37 4.42 14.92
C LEU A 4 -9.41 5.40 14.37
N HIS A 5 -10.71 5.16 14.51
CA HIS A 5 -11.78 6.09 14.08
C HIS A 5 -12.02 7.27 15.04
N SER A 6 -11.27 7.38 16.15
CA SER A 6 -11.45 8.46 17.12
C SER A 6 -11.15 9.85 16.50
N PRO A 7 -11.89 10.91 16.90
CA PRO A 7 -11.63 12.28 16.44
C PRO A 7 -10.18 12.76 16.61
N ILE A 8 -9.48 12.26 17.63
CA ILE A 8 -8.08 12.61 17.88
C ILE A 8 -7.18 12.27 16.68
N TRP A 9 -7.42 11.13 16.02
CA TRP A 9 -6.62 10.72 14.87
C TRP A 9 -6.93 11.60 13.65
N HIS A 10 -8.18 12.01 13.46
CA HIS A 10 -8.53 12.94 12.39
C HIS A 10 -7.89 14.32 12.57
N VAL A 11 -7.75 14.79 13.82
CA VAL A 11 -7.04 16.03 14.13
C VAL A 11 -5.54 15.89 13.83
N ILE A 12 -4.92 14.79 14.26
CA ILE A 12 -3.50 14.51 13.99
C ILE A 12 -3.24 14.40 12.48
N GLU A 13 -4.06 13.65 11.75
CA GLU A 13 -3.98 13.51 10.29
C GLU A 13 -4.10 14.86 9.58
N SER A 14 -5.10 15.67 9.97
CA SER A 14 -5.30 17.00 9.38
C SER A 14 -4.14 17.94 9.67
N PHE A 15 -3.61 17.90 10.89
CA PHE A 15 -2.44 18.69 11.27
C PHE A 15 -1.21 18.26 10.46
N TYR A 16 -0.93 16.96 10.37
CA TYR A 16 0.19 16.43 9.59
C TYR A 16 0.09 16.80 8.10
N GLY A 17 -1.11 16.69 7.51
CA GLY A 17 -1.36 17.03 6.12
C GLY A 17 -1.16 18.52 5.77
N LEU A 18 -1.19 19.42 6.75
CA LEU A 18 -0.85 20.84 6.54
C LEU A 18 0.66 21.07 6.35
N PHE A 19 1.49 20.27 7.00
CA PHE A 19 2.96 20.41 6.95
C PHE A 19 3.63 19.50 5.93
N ALA A 20 2.97 18.39 5.57
CA ALA A 20 3.44 17.44 4.57
C ALA A 20 2.32 17.14 3.55
N PRO A 21 1.97 18.10 2.68
CA PRO A 21 0.94 17.89 1.67
C PRO A 21 1.40 16.84 0.67
N ASP A 22 0.47 16.01 0.21
CA ASP A 22 0.79 15.02 -0.80
C ASP A 22 1.16 15.72 -2.13
N PRO A 23 2.15 15.17 -2.87
CA PRO A 23 2.44 15.62 -4.22
C PRO A 23 1.23 15.44 -5.15
N PRO A 24 1.21 16.14 -6.30
CA PRO A 24 0.15 15.99 -7.30
C PRO A 24 -0.12 14.52 -7.65
N PRO A 25 -1.39 14.15 -7.91
CA PRO A 25 -1.75 12.77 -8.24
C PRO A 25 -1.00 12.33 -9.49
N ARG A 26 -0.53 11.08 -9.47
CA ARG A 26 0.05 10.47 -10.67
C ARG A 26 -1.05 10.22 -11.69
N MET A 27 -0.66 10.17 -12.96
CA MET A 27 -1.50 9.69 -14.04
C MET A 27 -0.88 8.43 -14.60
N ARG A 28 -1.70 7.40 -14.84
CA ARG A 28 -1.24 6.20 -15.52
C ARG A 28 -1.10 6.48 -17.01
N ASP A 29 0.05 6.12 -17.56
CA ASP A 29 0.26 6.07 -19.01
C ASP A 29 -0.60 4.93 -19.59
N PRO A 30 -1.52 5.21 -20.54
CA PRO A 30 -2.35 4.17 -21.15
C PRO A 30 -1.56 3.03 -21.83
N SER A 31 -0.32 3.28 -22.23
CA SER A 31 0.58 2.24 -22.78
C SER A 31 1.20 1.33 -21.72
N LYS A 32 1.07 1.70 -20.44
CA LYS A 32 1.57 0.97 -19.26
C LYS A 32 0.43 0.67 -18.28
N PRO A 33 -0.54 -0.17 -18.67
CA PRO A 33 -1.64 -0.56 -17.78
C PRO A 33 -1.10 -1.31 -16.55
N MET A 34 -1.92 -1.42 -15.51
CA MET A 34 -1.64 -2.39 -14.44
C MET A 34 -1.66 -3.80 -15.02
N GLN A 35 -0.61 -4.59 -14.76
CA GLN A 35 -0.42 -5.91 -15.35
C GLN A 35 -0.44 -7.04 -14.31
N VAL A 36 0.07 -6.80 -13.09
CA VAL A 36 0.17 -7.84 -12.05
C VAL A 36 -0.16 -7.29 -10.66
N ILE A 37 -1.04 -7.99 -9.94
CA ILE A 37 -1.46 -7.67 -8.58
C ILE A 37 -1.06 -8.84 -7.68
N CYS A 38 -0.10 -8.62 -6.79
CA CYS A 38 0.44 -9.64 -5.90
C CYS A 38 -0.16 -9.49 -4.49
N VAL A 39 -1.24 -10.23 -4.21
CA VAL A 39 -2.10 -10.05 -3.03
C VAL A 39 -1.60 -10.75 -1.76
N GLY A 40 -0.41 -11.34 -1.79
CA GLY A 40 0.17 -12.02 -0.63
C GLY A 40 0.48 -11.06 0.51
N LEU A 41 0.31 -11.53 1.75
CA LEU A 41 0.56 -10.75 2.96
C LEU A 41 2.02 -10.26 3.01
N PRO A 42 2.30 -9.09 3.61
CA PRO A 42 3.65 -8.74 3.98
C PRO A 42 4.35 -9.88 4.73
N ARG A 43 5.66 -10.02 4.51
CA ARG A 43 6.50 -11.11 5.07
C ARG A 43 6.24 -12.50 4.51
N SER A 44 5.58 -12.60 3.35
CA SER A 44 5.39 -13.85 2.59
C SER A 44 6.21 -13.89 1.28
N GLY A 45 7.40 -13.26 1.27
CA GLY A 45 8.28 -13.22 0.10
C GLY A 45 7.96 -12.11 -0.91
N THR A 46 7.28 -11.04 -0.47
CA THR A 46 6.83 -9.92 -1.31
C THR A 46 7.97 -9.16 -1.99
N GLU A 47 9.08 -8.93 -1.29
CA GLU A 47 10.27 -8.28 -1.87
C GLU A 47 10.98 -9.18 -2.90
N SER A 48 11.09 -10.48 -2.62
CA SER A 48 11.63 -11.44 -3.59
C SER A 48 10.77 -11.49 -4.85
N LEU A 49 9.44 -11.45 -4.70
CA LEU A 49 8.51 -11.40 -5.82
C LEU A 49 8.64 -10.09 -6.62
N GLN A 50 8.81 -8.94 -5.95
CA GLN A 50 9.10 -7.66 -6.62
C GLN A 50 10.35 -7.79 -7.51
N LYS A 51 11.45 -8.31 -6.96
CA LYS A 51 12.71 -8.51 -7.70
C LYS A 51 12.55 -9.48 -8.87
N ALA A 52 11.77 -10.54 -8.70
CA ALA A 52 11.48 -11.49 -9.77
C ALA A 52 10.70 -10.84 -10.92
N LEU A 53 9.68 -10.03 -10.64
CA LEU A 53 8.92 -9.31 -11.66
C LEU A 53 9.80 -8.31 -12.41
N LEU A 54 10.62 -7.53 -11.70
CA LEU A 54 11.59 -6.63 -12.34
C LEU A 54 12.57 -7.41 -13.26
N THR A 55 13.05 -8.58 -12.81
CA THR A 55 13.93 -9.45 -13.60
C THR A 55 13.25 -9.98 -14.85
N LEU A 56 11.95 -10.27 -14.78
CA LEU A 56 11.13 -10.72 -15.92
C LEU A 56 10.79 -9.59 -16.91
N GLY A 57 11.20 -8.35 -16.65
CA GLY A 57 11.01 -7.22 -17.55
C GLY A 57 9.74 -6.42 -17.32
N TYR A 58 9.06 -6.59 -16.18
CA TYR A 58 7.99 -5.67 -15.79
C TYR A 58 8.60 -4.30 -15.43
N ASP A 59 8.10 -3.24 -16.06
CA ASP A 59 8.66 -1.88 -16.02
C ASP A 59 8.96 -1.37 -14.60
N TYR A 60 7.95 -1.34 -13.74
CA TYR A 60 8.11 -1.04 -12.32
C TYR A 60 7.10 -1.80 -11.47
N THR A 61 7.57 -2.36 -10.35
CA THR A 61 6.73 -3.09 -9.39
C THR A 61 6.75 -2.37 -8.04
N TYR A 62 5.60 -1.82 -7.64
CA TYR A 62 5.43 -1.11 -6.36
C TYR A 62 5.40 -2.09 -5.18
N HIS A 63 6.15 -1.80 -4.13
CA HIS A 63 6.26 -2.58 -2.89
C HIS A 63 6.00 -1.67 -1.66
N GLY A 64 5.84 -2.26 -0.48
CA GLY A 64 5.72 -1.50 0.78
C GLY A 64 6.96 -0.65 1.10
N TRP A 65 8.11 -0.91 0.45
CA TRP A 65 9.29 -0.06 0.58
C TRP A 65 9.09 1.28 -0.13
N ASP A 66 8.37 1.30 -1.26
CA ASP A 66 8.02 2.54 -1.95
C ASP A 66 7.07 3.39 -1.11
N MET A 67 6.11 2.76 -0.43
CA MET A 67 5.19 3.44 0.48
C MET A 67 5.92 4.15 1.63
N LEU A 68 6.99 3.54 2.14
CA LEU A 68 7.79 4.12 3.22
C LEU A 68 8.80 5.14 2.71
N ASN A 69 9.50 4.85 1.62
CA ASN A 69 10.70 5.58 1.23
C ASN A 69 10.51 6.59 0.10
N GLU A 70 9.35 6.62 -0.58
CA GLU A 70 9.13 7.60 -1.64
C GLU A 70 9.15 9.03 -1.08
N SER A 71 9.86 9.93 -1.77
CA SER A 71 9.92 11.34 -1.44
C SER A 71 9.60 12.17 -2.69
N PRO A 72 8.60 13.07 -2.64
CA PRO A 72 7.67 13.30 -1.53
C PRO A 72 6.73 12.11 -1.26
N HIS A 73 6.42 11.85 0.01
CA HIS A 73 5.57 10.72 0.42
C HIS A 73 4.10 10.96 0.05
N ARG A 74 3.33 9.89 -0.15
CA ARG A 74 1.87 9.94 -0.40
C ARG A 74 1.05 9.28 0.71
N MET A 75 1.60 9.28 1.93
CA MET A 75 1.00 8.57 3.07
C MET A 75 -0.39 9.11 3.40
N ASN A 76 -0.65 10.41 3.24
CA ASN A 76 -1.97 10.98 3.54
C ASN A 76 -3.05 10.39 2.59
N SER A 77 -2.73 10.22 1.31
CA SER A 77 -3.62 9.60 0.32
C SER A 77 -3.85 8.12 0.61
N TRP A 78 -2.81 7.38 1.01
CA TRP A 78 -2.97 5.99 1.46
C TRP A 78 -3.88 5.89 2.70
N VAL A 79 -3.70 6.78 3.67
CA VAL A 79 -4.57 6.88 4.85
C VAL A 79 -5.99 7.22 4.43
N ALA A 80 -6.20 8.18 3.51
CA ALA A 80 -7.53 8.55 3.04
C ALA A 80 -8.27 7.37 2.36
N LEU A 81 -7.57 6.54 1.58
CA LEU A 81 -8.14 5.32 1.01
C LEU A 81 -8.45 4.27 2.08
N ALA A 82 -7.55 4.07 3.05
CA ALA A 82 -7.80 3.17 4.17
C ALA A 82 -9.01 3.63 5.00
N ARG A 83 -9.17 4.95 5.20
CA ARG A 83 -10.33 5.54 5.86
C ARG A 83 -11.63 5.26 5.11
N ARG A 84 -11.64 5.44 3.79
CA ARG A 84 -12.78 5.11 2.93
C ARG A 84 -13.15 3.63 3.05
N LYS A 85 -12.16 2.74 2.87
CA LYS A 85 -12.37 1.29 2.92
C LYS A 85 -12.89 0.78 4.27
N PHE A 86 -12.19 1.09 5.35
CA PHE A 86 -12.42 0.44 6.65
C PHE A 86 -13.40 1.18 7.56
N PHE A 87 -13.63 2.48 7.33
CA PHE A 87 -14.43 3.31 8.23
C PHE A 87 -15.57 4.06 7.53
N LYS A 88 -15.68 3.99 6.19
CA LYS A 88 -16.78 4.58 5.42
C LYS A 88 -17.27 3.64 4.29
N PRO A 89 -17.71 2.41 4.59
CA PRO A 89 -18.04 1.42 3.57
C PRO A 89 -19.22 1.79 2.66
N THR A 90 -20.05 2.77 3.05
CA THR A 90 -21.16 3.30 2.22
C THR A 90 -20.75 4.49 1.34
N ALA A 91 -19.48 4.91 1.38
CA ALA A 91 -18.97 5.98 0.53
C ALA A 91 -18.75 5.49 -0.91
N GLU A 92 -18.44 6.42 -1.81
CA GLU A 92 -18.10 6.12 -3.20
C GLU A 92 -17.02 5.02 -3.30
N PRO A 93 -17.23 4.00 -4.15
CA PRO A 93 -16.27 2.91 -4.35
C PRO A 93 -14.87 3.43 -4.65
N ILE A 94 -13.85 2.68 -4.21
CA ILE A 94 -12.47 2.96 -4.60
C ILE A 94 -12.30 2.52 -6.06
N THR A 95 -11.82 3.43 -6.90
CA THR A 95 -11.74 3.27 -8.36
C THR A 95 -10.31 3.13 -8.86
N SER A 96 -10.14 2.80 -10.15
CA SER A 96 -8.81 2.82 -10.79
C SER A 96 -8.17 4.20 -10.76
N ALA A 97 -8.94 5.30 -10.82
CA ALA A 97 -8.40 6.66 -10.72
C ALA A 97 -7.79 6.93 -9.33
N ASP A 98 -8.42 6.42 -8.27
CA ASP A 98 -7.89 6.50 -6.90
C ASP A 98 -6.53 5.78 -6.79
N PHE A 99 -6.42 4.60 -7.41
CA PHE A 99 -5.17 3.84 -7.42
C PHE A 99 -4.14 4.44 -8.37
N ASP A 100 -4.52 4.97 -9.53
CA ASP A 100 -3.61 5.58 -10.49
C ASP A 100 -2.93 6.82 -9.90
N ALA A 101 -3.63 7.58 -9.04
CA ALA A 101 -3.05 8.70 -8.31
C ALA A 101 -1.82 8.29 -7.45
N LEU A 102 -1.79 7.04 -6.98
CA LEU A 102 -0.73 6.48 -6.13
C LEU A 102 0.23 5.58 -6.92
N LEU A 103 -0.28 4.75 -7.82
CA LEU A 103 0.41 3.65 -8.48
C LEU A 103 0.59 3.88 -9.99
N GLY A 104 0.24 5.05 -10.52
CA GLY A 104 0.21 5.32 -11.97
C GLY A 104 1.55 5.13 -12.70
N HIS A 105 2.66 5.10 -11.96
CA HIS A 105 4.01 4.82 -12.47
C HIS A 105 4.38 3.33 -12.48
N ALA A 106 3.61 2.49 -11.77
CA ALA A 106 3.89 1.07 -11.59
C ALA A 106 2.94 0.22 -12.43
N VAL A 107 3.47 -0.83 -13.05
CA VAL A 107 2.69 -1.83 -13.80
C VAL A 107 2.43 -3.09 -12.98
N ALA A 108 3.03 -3.20 -11.81
CA ALA A 108 2.73 -4.26 -10.85
C ALA A 108 2.75 -3.72 -9.42
N VAL A 109 2.04 -4.40 -8.51
CA VAL A 109 1.96 -4.02 -7.09
C VAL A 109 2.01 -5.26 -6.21
N THR A 110 2.74 -5.18 -5.10
CA THR A 110 2.90 -6.23 -4.10
C THR A 110 2.84 -5.65 -2.69
N ASP A 111 2.92 -6.51 -1.67
CA ASP A 111 3.03 -6.14 -0.26
C ASP A 111 1.83 -5.34 0.27
N ALA A 112 2.04 -4.36 1.16
CA ALA A 112 0.96 -3.72 1.92
C ALA A 112 -0.17 -3.14 1.06
N ALA A 113 0.15 -2.44 -0.05
CA ALA A 113 -0.85 -1.87 -0.94
C ALA A 113 -1.73 -2.96 -1.59
N ALA A 114 -1.09 -3.97 -2.18
CA ALA A 114 -1.78 -5.05 -2.87
C ALA A 114 -2.59 -5.94 -1.92
N ASN A 115 -2.07 -6.23 -0.74
CA ASN A 115 -2.74 -7.00 0.30
C ASN A 115 -3.91 -6.23 0.93
N CYS A 116 -3.70 -4.99 1.37
CA CYS A 116 -4.74 -4.23 2.07
C CYS A 116 -5.91 -3.87 1.16
N PHE A 117 -5.70 -3.75 -0.16
CA PHE A 117 -6.72 -3.36 -1.14
C PHE A 117 -6.97 -4.43 -2.22
N SER A 118 -6.75 -5.71 -1.92
CA SER A 118 -6.79 -6.78 -2.93
C SER A 118 -8.08 -6.80 -3.76
N ALA A 119 -9.25 -6.75 -3.09
CA ALA A 119 -10.54 -6.81 -3.78
C ALA A 119 -10.77 -5.57 -4.66
N GLU A 120 -10.43 -4.39 -4.16
CA GLU A 120 -10.61 -3.12 -4.86
C GLU A 120 -9.64 -2.99 -6.04
N LEU A 121 -8.38 -3.42 -5.88
CA LEU A 121 -7.39 -3.45 -6.95
C LEU A 121 -7.78 -4.42 -8.07
N ILE A 122 -8.26 -5.61 -7.73
CA ILE A 122 -8.75 -6.60 -8.71
C ILE A 122 -9.97 -6.05 -9.45
N ALA A 123 -10.90 -5.41 -8.75
CA ALA A 123 -12.06 -4.78 -9.38
C ALA A 123 -11.68 -3.59 -10.28
N ALA A 124 -10.69 -2.78 -9.86
CA ALA A 124 -10.22 -1.62 -10.61
C ALA A 124 -9.42 -1.99 -11.86
N TYR A 125 -8.73 -3.13 -11.86
CA TYR A 125 -7.87 -3.57 -12.96
C TYR A 125 -8.17 -5.03 -13.35
N PRO A 126 -9.34 -5.29 -13.98
CA PRO A 126 -9.81 -6.65 -14.26
C PRO A 126 -8.93 -7.43 -15.24
N ASP A 127 -8.14 -6.75 -16.07
CA ASP A 127 -7.22 -7.36 -17.03
C ASP A 127 -5.86 -7.76 -16.41
N ALA A 128 -5.58 -7.32 -15.18
CA ALA A 128 -4.33 -7.63 -14.50
C ALA A 128 -4.34 -9.07 -13.96
N LYS A 129 -3.19 -9.74 -14.07
CA LYS A 129 -2.99 -11.08 -13.48
C LYS A 129 -2.90 -10.95 -11.96
N VAL A 130 -3.45 -11.93 -11.25
CA VAL A 130 -3.39 -11.98 -9.78
C VAL A 130 -2.45 -13.08 -9.32
N ILE A 131 -1.51 -12.74 -8.43
CA ILE A 131 -0.61 -13.68 -7.77
C ILE A 131 -0.91 -13.67 -6.28
N LEU A 132 -1.23 -14.83 -5.70
CA LEU A 132 -1.25 -15.03 -4.26
C LEU A 132 0.02 -15.76 -3.84
N ASN A 133 1.05 -15.00 -3.46
CA ASN A 133 2.22 -15.57 -2.80
C ASN A 133 1.89 -15.90 -1.33
N THR A 134 2.33 -17.06 -0.87
CA THR A 134 2.04 -17.56 0.47
C THR A 134 3.32 -18.03 1.15
N ARG A 135 3.24 -18.13 2.48
CA ARG A 135 4.27 -18.77 3.32
C ARG A 135 3.63 -19.96 4.01
N GLN A 136 4.22 -21.14 3.83
CA GLN A 136 3.63 -22.39 4.33
C GLN A 136 3.57 -22.44 5.85
N ASP A 137 4.64 -21.99 6.51
CA ASP A 137 4.75 -21.97 7.97
C ASP A 137 4.17 -20.66 8.53
N ILE A 138 2.99 -20.77 9.16
CA ILE A 138 2.24 -19.66 9.75
C ILE A 138 2.96 -19.10 10.99
N ASP A 139 3.57 -19.95 11.81
CA ASP A 139 4.28 -19.52 13.02
C ASP A 139 5.53 -18.73 12.64
N ALA A 140 6.27 -19.20 11.63
CA ALA A 140 7.42 -18.50 11.09
C ALA A 140 7.02 -17.19 10.38
N TRP A 141 5.87 -17.15 9.71
CA TRP A 141 5.30 -15.91 9.16
C TRP A 141 4.99 -14.92 10.28
N HIS A 142 4.24 -15.36 11.30
CA HIS A 142 3.83 -14.53 12.44
C HIS A 142 5.04 -13.96 13.19
N ALA A 143 6.03 -14.79 13.51
CA ALA A 143 7.28 -14.35 14.13
C ALA A 143 7.98 -13.27 13.29
N SER A 144 7.99 -13.42 11.95
CA SER A 144 8.56 -12.41 11.04
C SER A 144 7.79 -11.10 11.02
N VAL A 145 6.45 -11.15 11.08
CA VAL A 145 5.59 -9.97 11.18
C VAL A 145 5.84 -9.23 12.49
N MET A 146 5.87 -9.94 13.61
CA MET A 146 6.11 -9.35 14.93
C MET A 146 7.47 -8.64 14.98
N SER A 147 8.52 -9.27 14.47
CA SER A 147 9.88 -8.72 14.57
C SER A 147 10.18 -7.60 13.57
N ASN A 148 9.49 -7.52 12.42
CA ASN A 148 9.84 -6.57 11.36
C ASN A 148 8.78 -5.51 11.06
N ILE A 149 7.50 -5.78 11.35
CA ILE A 149 6.41 -4.83 11.09
C ILE A 149 5.94 -4.25 12.42
N VAL A 150 5.53 -5.10 13.36
CA VAL A 150 4.97 -4.64 14.64
C VAL A 150 6.02 -3.90 15.44
N ALA A 151 7.22 -4.47 15.61
CA ALA A 151 8.30 -3.82 16.33
C ALA A 151 8.71 -2.45 15.73
N VAL A 152 8.56 -2.24 14.42
CA VAL A 152 8.84 -0.94 13.77
C VAL A 152 7.68 0.04 14.00
N ASN A 153 6.43 -0.42 13.89
CA ASN A 153 5.25 0.41 14.09
C ASN A 153 5.06 0.81 15.57
N GLU A 154 5.55 0.03 16.51
CA GLU A 154 5.51 0.35 17.94
C GLU A 154 6.64 1.29 18.40
N ASP A 155 7.63 1.55 17.54
CA ASP A 155 8.71 2.49 17.82
C ASP A 155 8.34 3.91 17.37
N TRP A 156 7.40 4.52 18.11
CA TRP A 156 6.88 5.87 17.81
C TRP A 156 7.97 6.95 17.84
N PHE A 157 9.06 6.74 18.58
CA PHE A 157 10.20 7.65 18.58
C PHE A 157 10.90 7.69 17.21
N LYS A 158 10.98 6.56 16.50
CA LYS A 158 11.47 6.55 15.12
C LYS A 158 10.57 7.38 14.21
N TRP A 159 9.25 7.22 14.29
CA TRP A 159 8.31 7.98 13.45
C TRP A 159 8.26 9.48 13.75
N LEU A 160 8.61 9.90 14.96
CA LEU A 160 8.71 11.33 15.33
C LEU A 160 10.02 11.98 14.87
N LEU A 161 11.07 11.19 14.59
CA LEU A 161 12.41 11.66 14.26
C LEU A 161 12.82 11.39 12.80
N TRP A 162 11.96 10.71 12.04
CA TRP A 162 12.13 10.37 10.63
C TRP A 162 11.41 11.41 9.76
#